data_AF-A0A965E787-F1
#
_entry.id   AF-A0A965E787-F1
#
_cell.length_a   1.000
_cell.length_b   1.000
_cell.length_c   1.000
_cell.angle_alpha   90.00
_cell.angle_beta   90.00
_cell.angle_gamma   90.00
#
_symmetry.space_group_name_H-M   'P 1'
#
loop_
_entity.id
_entity.type
_entity.pdbx_description
1 polymer ?
#
loop_
_entity_poly.entity_id
_entity_poly.type
_entity_poly.pdbx_seq_one_letter_code
_entity_poly.pdbx_strand_id
1 'polypeptide(L)'
;MTPVELLALLEPTAAKLYDRHMGVAKEWFPHEYVPWSRGRDFDPERPWSPDDSDFGQGGWKLPDAVRASLFVNLLTEDNLPYYTRDIHGIFGGDSAYGAWARNWTAEEGRHA
;
A
#
# COMPACT_ATOMS: atom_id res chain seq x y z
N MET A 1 17.94 -26.46 -14.91
CA MET A 1 17.37 -25.72 -13.78
C MET A 1 16.06 -25.11 -14.22
N THR A 2 14.95 -25.63 -13.73
CA THR A 2 13.60 -25.09 -13.94
C THR A 2 13.36 -23.90 -13.00
N PRO A 3 12.35 -23.05 -13.24
CA PRO A 3 11.98 -21.98 -12.30
C PRO A 3 11.71 -22.49 -10.88
N VAL A 4 11.06 -23.65 -10.75
CA VAL A 4 10.75 -24.28 -9.45
C VAL A 4 12.04 -24.72 -8.73
N GLU A 5 12.98 -25.33 -9.46
CA GLU A 5 14.28 -25.73 -8.89
C GLU A 5 15.09 -24.52 -8.42
N LEU A 6 15.01 -23.40 -9.15
CA LEU A 6 15.66 -22.16 -8.75
C LEU A 6 15.04 -21.56 -7.49
N LEU A 7 13.72 -21.51 -7.39
CA LEU A 7 13.02 -21.02 -6.19
C LEU A 7 13.36 -21.87 -4.97
N ALA A 8 13.35 -23.20 -5.09
CA ALA A 8 13.72 -24.10 -4.00
C ALA A 8 15.19 -23.88 -3.56
N LEU A 9 16.11 -23.67 -4.51
CA LEU A 9 17.52 -23.39 -4.21
C LEU A 9 17.71 -22.07 -3.46
N LEU A 10 16.90 -21.05 -3.78
CA LEU A 10 17.02 -19.70 -3.22
C LEU A 10 16.21 -19.51 -1.93
N GLU A 11 15.24 -20.38 -1.63
CA GLU A 11 14.35 -20.27 -0.47
C GLU A 11 15.09 -20.02 0.86
N PRO A 12 16.22 -20.70 1.19
CA PRO A 12 16.94 -20.43 2.43
C PRO A 12 17.48 -19.01 2.54
N THR A 13 17.77 -18.36 1.40
CA THR A 13 18.18 -16.95 1.36
C THR A 13 16.96 -16.05 1.50
N ALA A 14 15.86 -16.37 0.82
CA ALA A 14 14.61 -15.63 0.94
C ALA A 14 14.09 -15.63 2.39
N ALA A 15 14.16 -16.76 3.09
CA ALA A 15 13.82 -16.88 4.51
C ALA A 15 14.62 -15.91 5.39
N LYS A 16 15.96 -15.89 5.23
CA LYS A 16 16.82 -14.95 5.98
C LYS A 16 16.49 -13.49 5.72
N LEU A 17 16.13 -13.15 4.47
CA LEU A 17 15.76 -11.80 4.10
C LEU A 17 14.38 -11.42 4.64
N TYR A 18 13.44 -12.35 4.63
CA TYR A 18 12.13 -12.19 5.24
C TYR A 18 12.25 -11.96 6.75
N ASP A 19 13.00 -12.80 7.46
CA ASP A 19 13.23 -12.64 8.90
C ASP A 19 13.91 -11.30 9.23
N ARG A 20 14.88 -10.90 8.40
CA ARG A 20 15.51 -9.57 8.51
C ARG A 20 14.49 -8.45 8.33
N HIS A 21 13.62 -8.53 7.32
CA HIS A 21 12.56 -7.55 7.08
C HIS A 21 11.65 -7.44 8.31
N MET A 22 11.15 -8.57 8.81
CA MET A 22 10.29 -8.61 10.00
C MET A 22 10.98 -8.03 11.23
N GLY A 23 12.30 -8.20 11.37
CA GLY A 23 13.08 -7.64 12.48
C GLY A 23 13.31 -6.12 12.41
N VAL A 24 13.09 -5.48 11.25
CA VAL A 24 13.31 -4.03 11.07
C VAL A 24 12.05 -3.26 10.65
N ALA A 25 11.01 -3.96 10.22
CA ALA A 25 9.74 -3.39 9.82
C ALA A 25 9.14 -2.61 10.99
N LYS A 26 8.71 -1.38 10.71
CA LYS A 26 8.00 -0.54 11.67
C LYS A 26 6.53 -0.58 11.35
N GLU A 27 5.75 -0.99 12.33
CA GLU A 27 4.31 -0.93 12.20
C GLU A 27 3.84 0.53 12.24
N TRP A 28 2.86 0.82 11.39
CA TRP A 28 2.18 2.09 11.29
C TRP A 28 0.78 1.83 10.77
N PHE A 29 -0.15 2.74 11.08
CA PHE A 29 -1.53 2.62 10.64
C PHE A 29 -2.02 3.89 9.95
N PRO A 30 -2.75 3.79 8.82
CA PRO A 30 -3.21 4.97 8.08
C PRO A 30 -4.01 5.96 8.93
N HIS A 31 -4.81 5.45 9.88
CA HIS A 31 -5.63 6.27 10.76
C HIS A 31 -4.82 7.19 11.70
N GLU A 32 -3.52 6.95 11.89
CA GLU A 32 -2.64 7.80 12.69
C GLU A 32 -2.19 9.06 11.92
N TYR A 33 -2.30 9.05 10.58
CA TYR A 33 -1.85 10.13 9.69
C TYR A 33 -3.00 11.00 9.16
N VAL A 34 -4.25 10.56 9.35
CA VAL A 34 -5.43 11.29 8.93
C VAL A 34 -5.90 12.22 10.06
N PRO A 35 -6.02 13.55 9.83
CA PRO A 35 -6.49 14.47 10.85
C PRO A 35 -8.03 14.45 10.93
N TRP A 36 -8.58 13.37 11.49
CA TRP A 36 -10.01 13.05 11.51
C TRP A 36 -10.92 14.16 12.04
N SER A 37 -10.44 14.97 12.99
CA SER A 37 -11.20 16.09 13.56
C SER A 37 -11.58 17.18 12.56
N ARG A 38 -11.02 17.15 11.35
CA ARG A 38 -11.29 18.09 10.25
C ARG A 38 -12.27 17.54 9.22
N GLY A 39 -12.66 16.27 9.36
CA GLY A 39 -13.73 15.66 8.56
C GLY A 39 -15.06 16.35 8.82
N ARG A 40 -15.88 16.44 7.76
CA ARG A 40 -17.24 16.97 7.82
C ARG A 40 -18.15 16.15 6.91
N ASP A 41 -19.43 16.12 7.23
CA ASP A 41 -20.42 15.44 6.40
C ASP A 41 -20.54 16.13 5.03
N PHE A 42 -20.79 15.32 3.99
CA PHE A 42 -21.08 15.84 2.66
C PHE A 42 -22.48 16.44 2.62
N ASP A 43 -22.59 17.62 2.01
CA ASP A 43 -23.87 18.21 1.66
C ASP A 43 -24.41 17.53 0.38
N PRO A 44 -25.55 16.82 0.45
CA PRO A 44 -26.10 16.12 -0.72
C PRO A 44 -26.57 17.08 -1.83
N GLU A 45 -26.84 18.36 -1.52
CA GLU A 45 -27.29 19.36 -2.49
C GLU A 45 -26.11 20.08 -3.16
N ARG A 46 -24.91 19.96 -2.60
CA ARG A 46 -23.71 20.64 -3.11
C ARG A 46 -22.60 19.62 -3.43
N PRO A 47 -22.23 19.44 -4.70
CA PRO A 47 -21.13 18.55 -5.05
C PRO A 47 -19.82 19.03 -4.39
N TRP A 48 -18.94 18.09 -4.06
CA TRP A 48 -17.60 18.41 -3.63
C TRP A 48 -16.87 19.25 -4.68
N SER A 49 -16.08 20.22 -4.20
CA SER A 49 -15.20 21.07 -4.99
C SER A 49 -13.80 21.10 -4.39
N PRO A 50 -12.74 21.42 -5.14
CA PRO A 50 -11.39 21.54 -4.58
C PRO A 50 -11.28 22.52 -3.40
N ASP A 51 -12.13 23.56 -3.36
CA ASP A 51 -12.21 24.52 -2.26
C ASP A 51 -12.78 23.90 -0.96
N ASP A 52 -13.34 22.69 -1.01
CA ASP A 52 -13.73 21.95 0.18
C ASP A 52 -12.54 21.36 0.93
N SER A 53 -11.39 21.24 0.27
CA SER A 53 -10.18 20.68 0.88
C SER A 53 -9.72 21.59 2.03
N ASP A 54 -9.64 21.04 3.22
CA ASP A 54 -8.99 21.70 4.34
C ASP A 54 -7.53 21.19 4.38
N PHE A 55 -6.54 22.09 4.30
CA PHE A 55 -5.11 21.78 4.52
C PHE A 55 -4.52 22.44 5.79
N GLY A 56 -5.37 23.09 6.60
CA GLY A 56 -5.04 23.54 7.94
C GLY A 56 -4.72 25.03 7.94
N GLN A 57 -3.99 25.46 8.97
CA GLN A 57 -3.58 26.84 9.09
C GLN A 57 -2.47 27.14 8.07
N GLY A 58 -2.69 28.10 7.17
CA GLY A 58 -1.68 28.52 6.19
C GLY A 58 -2.20 28.88 4.80
N GLY A 59 -3.49 28.68 4.53
CA GLY A 59 -4.10 29.04 3.23
C GLY A 59 -3.53 28.28 2.04
N TRP A 60 -2.91 27.12 2.29
CA TRP A 60 -2.29 26.31 1.25
C TRP A 60 -3.34 25.65 0.37
N LYS A 61 -3.07 25.62 -0.93
CA LYS A 61 -3.86 24.85 -1.91
C LYS A 61 -2.94 23.84 -2.57
N LEU A 62 -3.47 22.63 -2.77
CA LEU A 62 -2.76 21.56 -3.48
C LEU A 62 -2.63 21.92 -4.97
N PRO A 63 -1.41 22.05 -5.51
CA PRO A 63 -1.24 22.31 -6.94
C PRO A 63 -1.83 21.19 -7.79
N ASP A 64 -2.41 21.51 -8.95
CA ASP A 64 -3.09 20.54 -9.80
C ASP A 64 -2.21 19.35 -10.22
N ALA A 65 -0.93 19.61 -10.51
CA ALA A 65 0.03 18.55 -10.85
C ALA A 65 0.25 17.58 -9.68
N VAL A 66 0.33 18.08 -8.45
CA VAL A 66 0.50 17.24 -7.25
C VAL A 66 -0.78 16.44 -7.01
N ARG A 67 -1.95 17.08 -7.12
CA ARG A 67 -3.23 16.40 -7.01
C ARG A 67 -3.38 15.27 -8.05
N ALA A 68 -3.03 15.53 -9.31
CA ALA A 68 -3.04 14.51 -10.36
C ALA A 68 -2.09 13.34 -10.04
N SER A 69 -0.88 13.62 -9.55
CA SER A 69 0.05 12.56 -9.16
C SER A 69 -0.46 11.72 -8.00
N LEU A 70 -1.14 12.32 -7.01
CA LEU A 70 -1.74 11.60 -5.89
C LEU A 70 -2.87 10.68 -6.36
N PHE A 71 -3.70 11.13 -7.32
CA PHE A 71 -4.71 10.26 -7.93
C PHE A 71 -4.09 9.06 -8.65
N VAL A 72 -3.06 9.28 -9.47
CA VAL A 72 -2.38 8.19 -10.17
C VAL A 72 -1.75 7.22 -9.18
N ASN A 73 -1.13 7.74 -8.13
CA ASN A 73 -0.54 6.92 -7.08
C ASN A 73 -1.60 6.05 -6.40
N LEU A 74 -2.68 6.67 -5.91
CA LEU A 74 -3.78 5.95 -5.25
C LEU A 74 -4.39 4.87 -6.14
N LEU A 75 -4.68 5.18 -7.41
CA LEU A 75 -5.24 4.21 -8.36
C LEU A 75 -4.29 3.03 -8.64
N THR A 76 -2.98 3.25 -8.51
CA THR A 76 -2.00 2.17 -8.64
C THR A 76 -1.99 1.29 -7.40
N GLU A 77 -2.02 1.89 -6.20
CA GLU A 77 -2.08 1.14 -4.92
C GLU A 77 -3.40 0.36 -4.78
N ASP A 78 -4.54 0.96 -5.15
CA ASP A 78 -5.86 0.30 -5.14
C ASP A 78 -5.94 -0.92 -6.07
N ASN A 79 -5.02 -1.03 -7.02
CA ASN A 79 -4.93 -2.18 -7.93
C ASN A 79 -4.26 -3.42 -7.27
N LEU A 80 -3.93 -3.34 -5.97
CA LEU A 80 -3.33 -4.39 -5.14
C LEU A 80 -3.96 -5.80 -5.30
N PRO A 81 -5.28 -5.98 -5.49
CA PRO A 81 -5.83 -7.32 -5.74
C PRO A 81 -5.22 -8.03 -6.95
N TYR A 82 -4.90 -7.30 -8.03
CA TYR A 82 -4.27 -7.88 -9.21
C TYR A 82 -2.80 -8.24 -8.95
N TYR A 83 -2.06 -7.39 -8.25
CA TYR A 83 -0.67 -7.68 -7.87
C TYR A 83 -0.60 -8.89 -6.93
N THR A 84 -1.50 -8.95 -5.95
CA THR A 84 -1.60 -10.07 -5.01
C THR A 84 -1.89 -11.38 -5.74
N ARG A 85 -2.85 -11.38 -6.69
CA ARG A 85 -3.15 -12.56 -7.52
C ARG A 85 -1.90 -13.05 -8.26
N ASP A 86 -1.21 -12.14 -8.94
CA ASP A 86 -0.08 -12.50 -9.81
C ASP A 86 1.13 -12.97 -8.98
N ILE A 87 1.42 -12.29 -7.87
CA ILE A 87 2.48 -12.68 -6.92
C ILE A 87 2.16 -14.04 -6.30
N HIS A 88 0.93 -14.27 -5.83
CA HIS A 88 0.55 -15.53 -5.21
C HIS A 88 0.56 -16.69 -6.21
N GLY A 89 0.33 -16.45 -7.49
CA GLY A 89 0.45 -17.45 -8.54
C GLY A 89 1.88 -18.01 -8.71
N ILE A 90 2.90 -17.22 -8.34
CA ILE A 90 4.32 -17.60 -8.47
C ILE A 90 4.91 -18.03 -7.13
N PHE A 91 4.60 -17.27 -6.07
CA PHE A 91 5.25 -17.34 -4.76
C PHE A 91 4.38 -17.91 -3.64
N GLY A 92 3.13 -18.28 -3.93
CA GLY A 92 2.18 -18.76 -2.92
C GLY A 92 2.58 -20.06 -2.22
N GLY A 93 1.70 -20.51 -1.32
CA GLY A 93 1.88 -21.74 -0.54
C GLY A 93 2.58 -21.56 0.80
N ASP A 94 3.08 -22.67 1.35
CA ASP A 94 3.68 -22.77 2.68
C ASP A 94 5.22 -22.74 2.60
N SER A 95 5.76 -21.66 2.05
CA SER A 95 7.19 -21.39 1.90
C SER A 95 7.56 -20.01 2.45
N ALA A 96 8.86 -19.70 2.53
CA ALA A 96 9.30 -18.35 2.87
C ALA A 96 8.78 -17.28 1.88
N TYR A 97 8.65 -17.64 0.60
CA TYR A 97 8.05 -16.79 -0.42
C TYR A 97 6.56 -16.55 -0.17
N GLY A 98 5.83 -17.58 0.23
CA GLY A 98 4.40 -17.47 0.52
C GLY A 98 4.12 -16.62 1.77
N ALA A 99 4.97 -16.75 2.80
CA ALA A 99 4.93 -15.90 3.97
C ALA A 99 5.21 -14.43 3.62
N TRP A 100 6.26 -14.18 2.84
CA TRP A 100 6.58 -12.85 2.33
C TRP A 100 5.42 -12.28 1.50
N ALA A 101 4.85 -13.03 0.57
CA ALA A 101 3.77 -12.56 -0.30
C ALA A 101 2.55 -12.10 0.50
N ARG A 102 2.13 -12.87 1.52
CA ARG A 102 1.01 -12.48 2.38
C ARG A 102 1.32 -11.24 3.22
N ASN A 103 2.52 -11.16 3.79
CA ASN A 103 2.93 -10.01 4.58
C ASN A 103 3.04 -8.75 3.71
N TRP A 104 3.71 -8.85 2.55
CA TRP A 104 3.82 -7.76 1.58
C TRP A 104 2.44 -7.23 1.18
N THR A 105 1.49 -8.11 0.83
CA THR A 105 0.11 -7.69 0.53
C THR A 105 -0.55 -6.95 1.70
N ALA A 106 -0.36 -7.42 2.94
CA ALA A 106 -0.90 -6.74 4.11
C ALA A 106 -0.24 -5.37 4.34
N GLU A 107 1.05 -5.24 4.06
CA GLU A 107 1.78 -3.98 4.19
C GLU A 107 1.34 -2.97 3.13
N GLU A 108 1.28 -3.36 1.86
CA GLU A 108 0.82 -2.52 0.73
C GLU A 108 -0.65 -2.11 0.88
N GLY A 109 -1.48 -2.97 1.48
CA GLY A 109 -2.88 -2.67 1.74
C GLY A 109 -3.13 -1.46 2.64
N ARG A 110 -2.07 -0.93 3.29
CA ARG A 110 -2.14 0.31 4.08
C ARG A 110 -1.84 1.57 3.25
N HIS A 111 -1.32 1.44 2.03
CA HIS A 111 -0.97 2.59 1.19
C HIS A 111 -2.18 3.26 0.53
N ALA A 112 -3.27 2.51 0.35
CA ALA A 112 -4.53 2.99 -0.21
C ALA A 112 -5.50 3.53 0.87
#